data_AF-A0A7C4YAV9-F1
#
_entry.id   AF-A0A7C4YAV9-F1
#
_cell.length_a   1.000
_cell.length_b   1.000
_cell.length_c   1.000
_cell.angle_alpha   90.00
_cell.angle_beta   90.00
_cell.angle_gamma   90.00
#
_symmetry.space_group_name_H-M   'P 1'
#
loop_
_entity.id
_entity.type
_entity.pdbx_description
1 polymer ?
#
loop_
_entity_poly.entity_id
_entity_poly.type
_entity_poly.pdbx_seq_one_letter_code
_entity_poly.pdbx_strand_id
1 'polypeptide(L)'
;MKWIEVLSFNEKNEPVFGGPFFSYEKDSVPKPPKYRIGLEFKKGTRVLVNYIPELDMILVDHLISESEQPELPWTFIPDGDQEGFKWENGKWVHIDKVFTLKLEDGQAPVGDPLMDPKGNKNEQKLQQKTDKNKTKEGNRPSLNYDN
;
A
#
# COMPACT_ATOMS: atom_id res chain seq x y z
N MET A 1 -9.36 -3.31 15.83
CA MET A 1 -9.51 -1.84 15.74
C MET A 1 -8.15 -1.18 15.87
N LYS A 2 -7.90 -0.12 15.10
CA LYS A 2 -6.68 0.71 15.12
C LYS A 2 -7.06 2.18 15.01
N TRP A 3 -6.39 3.06 15.76
CA TRP A 3 -6.69 4.50 15.79
C TRP A 3 -5.47 5.33 15.39
N ILE A 4 -5.73 6.47 14.76
CA ILE A 4 -4.76 7.52 14.50
C ILE A 4 -5.27 8.80 15.17
N GLU A 5 -4.43 9.42 15.98
CA GLU A 5 -4.72 10.69 16.64
C GLU A 5 -3.48 11.57 16.67
N VAL A 6 -3.69 12.88 16.55
CA VAL A 6 -2.60 13.85 16.63
C VAL A 6 -2.38 14.23 18.08
N LEU A 7 -1.13 14.13 18.53
CA LEU A 7 -0.65 14.73 19.76
C LEU A 7 0.03 16.06 19.42
N SER A 8 -0.42 17.13 20.08
CA SER A 8 0.18 18.47 20.01
C SER A 8 0.49 18.96 21.42
N PHE A 9 1.26 20.05 21.54
CA PHE A 9 1.51 20.72 22.81
C PHE A 9 0.92 22.12 22.74
N ASN A 10 0.14 22.50 23.76
CA ASN A 10 -0.43 23.83 23.85
C ASN A 10 0.62 24.88 24.28
N GLU A 11 0.22 26.15 24.40
CA GLU A 11 1.11 27.25 24.83
C GLU A 11 1.75 27.05 26.21
N LYS A 12 1.18 26.17 27.05
CA LYS A 12 1.68 25.80 28.38
C LYS A 12 2.56 24.55 28.35
N ASN A 13 2.90 24.02 27.17
CA ASN A 13 3.61 22.76 26.97
C ASN A 13 2.86 21.53 27.54
N GLU A 14 1.54 21.57 27.56
CA GLU A 14 0.73 20.42 27.97
C GLU A 14 0.31 19.59 26.75
N PRO A 15 0.33 18.25 26.83
CA PRO A 15 -0.08 17.38 25.73
C PRO A 15 -1.59 17.49 25.47
N VAL A 16 -1.97 17.72 24.22
CA VAL A 16 -3.35 17.79 23.73
C VAL A 16 -3.53 16.79 22.61
N PHE A 17 -4.54 15.93 22.74
CA PHE A 17 -4.92 14.95 21.72
C PHE A 17 -6.09 15.45 20.87
N GLY A 18 -6.03 15.16 19.57
CA GLY A 18 -7.08 15.50 18.61
C GLY A 18 -6.97 16.93 18.06
N GLY A 19 -8.05 17.39 17.42
CA GLY A 19 -8.10 18.66 16.67
C GLY A 19 -8.38 18.42 15.18
N PRO A 20 -8.83 19.42 14.41
CA PRO A 20 -9.27 19.26 13.02
C PRO A 20 -8.08 19.12 12.03
N PHE A 21 -7.19 18.17 12.31
CA PHE A 21 -5.96 17.93 11.58
C PHE A 21 -6.15 17.00 10.39
N PHE A 22 -7.14 16.10 10.39
CA PHE A 22 -7.41 15.23 9.25
C PHE A 22 -8.36 15.93 8.28
N SER A 23 -7.88 16.26 7.09
CA SER A 23 -8.63 16.95 6.04
C SER A 23 -8.96 16.01 4.88
N TYR A 24 -10.16 16.15 4.34
CA TYR A 24 -10.65 15.44 3.15
C TYR A 24 -10.97 16.43 2.03
N GLU A 25 -10.33 17.60 2.05
CA GLU A 25 -10.59 18.70 1.11
C GLU A 25 -10.26 18.37 -0.36
N LYS A 26 -9.43 17.35 -0.59
CA LYS A 26 -9.06 16.86 -1.93
C LYS A 26 -9.92 15.69 -2.42
N ASP A 27 -10.84 15.20 -1.60
CA ASP A 27 -11.74 14.12 -1.99
C ASP A 27 -12.78 14.63 -3.00
N SER A 28 -13.22 13.75 -3.89
CA SER A 28 -14.31 14.02 -4.83
C SER A 28 -15.64 14.32 -4.12
N VAL A 29 -15.84 13.70 -2.95
CA VAL A 29 -16.98 13.93 -2.07
C VAL A 29 -16.49 14.68 -0.83
N PRO A 30 -16.95 15.93 -0.60
CA PRO A 30 -16.55 16.70 0.57
C PRO A 30 -16.91 15.97 1.87
N LYS A 31 -15.95 15.83 2.77
CA LYS A 31 -16.15 15.30 4.12
C LYS A 31 -15.67 16.33 5.15
N PRO A 32 -16.34 16.45 6.31
CA PRO A 32 -15.86 17.31 7.38
C PRO A 32 -14.51 16.81 7.89
N PRO A 33 -13.63 17.71 8.38
CA PRO A 33 -12.38 17.31 8.98
C PRO A 33 -12.62 16.44 10.22
N LYS A 34 -11.73 15.48 10.45
CA LYS A 34 -11.82 14.55 11.59
C LYS A 34 -10.76 14.86 12.64
N TYR A 35 -11.10 14.53 13.88
CA TYR A 35 -10.22 14.69 15.05
C TYR A 35 -9.37 13.45 15.31
N ARG A 36 -9.92 12.30 14.93
CA ARG A 36 -9.33 10.97 15.03
C ARG A 36 -9.77 10.15 13.84
N ILE A 37 -8.90 9.25 13.40
CA ILE A 37 -9.25 8.19 12.45
C ILE A 37 -9.39 6.89 13.24
N GLY A 38 -10.52 6.22 13.11
CA GLY A 38 -10.76 4.89 13.69
C GLY A 38 -11.03 3.88 12.59
N LEU A 39 -10.23 2.81 12.55
CA LEU A 39 -10.43 1.68 11.65
C LEU A 39 -10.87 0.46 12.45
N GLU A 40 -12.10 0.05 12.23
CA GLU A 40 -12.63 -1.24 12.65
C GLU A 40 -12.54 -2.24 11.51
N PHE A 41 -12.26 -3.49 11.85
CA PHE A 41 -11.99 -4.55 10.88
C PHE A 41 -12.20 -5.92 11.51
N LYS A 42 -12.35 -6.92 10.64
CA LYS A 42 -12.55 -8.31 11.01
C LYS A 42 -11.43 -8.86 11.88
N LYS A 43 -11.81 -9.63 12.90
CA LYS A 43 -10.85 -10.29 13.80
C LYS A 43 -9.97 -11.25 13.00
N GLY A 44 -8.65 -11.20 13.24
CA GLY A 44 -7.67 -12.02 12.54
C GLY A 44 -7.13 -11.39 11.25
N THR A 45 -7.72 -10.30 10.78
CA THR A 45 -7.24 -9.55 9.63
C THR A 45 -6.02 -8.70 9.99
N ARG A 46 -5.02 -8.68 9.11
CA ARG A 46 -3.90 -7.75 9.17
C ARG A 46 -4.28 -6.51 8.37
N VAL A 47 -4.21 -5.35 9.00
CA VAL A 47 -4.54 -4.05 8.39
C VAL A 47 -3.34 -3.12 8.56
N LEU A 48 -2.90 -2.48 7.49
CA LEU A 48 -1.86 -1.45 7.50
C LEU A 48 -2.43 -0.11 7.99
N VAL A 49 -1.78 0.48 8.99
CA VAL A 49 -2.05 1.83 9.48
C VAL A 49 -0.74 2.36 10.06
N ASN A 50 0.19 2.78 9.21
CA ASN A 50 1.55 3.13 9.61
C ASN A 50 2.04 4.38 8.88
N TYR A 51 2.85 5.21 9.56
CA TYR A 51 3.65 6.21 8.86
C TYR A 51 4.80 5.52 8.12
N ILE A 52 4.95 5.83 6.83
CA ILE A 52 5.97 5.27 5.95
C ILE A 52 6.97 6.40 5.64
N PRO A 53 8.17 6.41 6.27
CA PRO A 53 9.13 7.49 6.12
C PRO A 53 9.55 7.75 4.67
N GLU A 54 9.62 6.70 3.86
CA GLU A 54 10.04 6.79 2.45
C GLU A 54 9.00 7.49 1.57
N LEU A 55 7.73 7.48 1.99
CA LEU A 55 6.62 8.12 1.29
C LEU A 55 6.19 9.44 1.94
N ASP A 56 6.70 9.75 3.14
CA ASP A 56 6.29 10.89 3.98
C ASP A 56 4.76 10.99 4.16
N MET A 57 4.13 9.85 4.46
CA MET A 57 2.68 9.76 4.65
C MET A 57 2.30 8.63 5.59
N ILE A 58 1.11 8.71 6.16
CA ILE A 58 0.46 7.58 6.83
C ILE A 58 -0.24 6.77 5.75
N LEU A 59 0.16 5.51 5.58
CA LEU A 59 -0.44 4.56 4.64
C LEU A 59 -1.47 3.71 5.38
N VAL A 60 -2.65 3.59 4.79
CA VAL A 60 -3.82 2.92 5.37
C VAL A 60 -4.42 1.97 4.34
N ASP A 61 -4.67 0.71 4.70
CA ASP A 61 -5.39 -0.18 3.79
C ASP A 61 -6.83 0.32 3.56
N HIS A 62 -7.27 0.30 2.30
CA HIS A 62 -8.68 0.50 1.98
C HIS A 62 -9.47 -0.74 2.42
N LEU A 63 -10.53 -0.52 3.19
CA LEU A 63 -11.29 -1.57 3.85
C LEU A 63 -12.68 -1.72 3.25
N ILE A 64 -13.03 -2.95 2.85
CA ILE A 64 -14.35 -3.30 2.31
C ILE A 64 -15.02 -4.42 3.12
N SER A 65 -16.34 -4.50 3.08
CA SER A 65 -17.09 -5.57 3.73
C SER A 65 -16.95 -6.88 2.96
N GLU A 66 -16.41 -7.93 3.60
CA GLU A 66 -16.31 -9.27 3.00
C GLU A 66 -17.69 -9.91 2.73
N SER A 67 -18.72 -9.47 3.47
CA SER A 67 -20.08 -10.05 3.44
C SER A 67 -21.14 -9.13 2.83
N GLU A 68 -20.74 -8.09 2.09
CA GLU A 68 -21.66 -7.09 1.49
C GLU A 68 -22.55 -6.36 2.51
N GLN A 69 -22.06 -6.24 3.75
CA GLN A 69 -22.71 -5.57 4.88
C GLN A 69 -21.86 -4.36 5.30
N PRO A 70 -21.95 -3.21 4.60
CA PRO A 70 -21.12 -2.03 4.86
C PRO A 70 -21.39 -1.39 6.23
N GLU A 71 -22.52 -1.69 6.86
CA GLU A 71 -22.91 -1.23 8.18
C GLU A 71 -22.26 -2.01 9.34
N LEU A 72 -21.53 -3.10 9.04
CA LEU A 72 -20.91 -3.98 10.03
C LEU A 72 -19.38 -3.92 9.95
N PRO A 73 -18.69 -2.95 10.59
CA PRO A 73 -17.24 -2.77 10.44
C PRO A 73 -16.39 -3.99 10.84
N TRP A 74 -16.91 -4.90 11.66
CA TRP A 74 -16.23 -6.16 12.01
C TRP A 74 -16.18 -7.18 10.87
N THR A 75 -16.78 -6.91 9.71
CA THR A 75 -16.65 -7.74 8.51
C THR A 75 -15.58 -7.19 7.56
N PHE A 76 -14.99 -6.04 7.88
CA PHE A 76 -14.11 -5.35 6.96
C PHE A 76 -12.75 -6.03 6.81
N ILE A 77 -12.29 -6.13 5.57
CA ILE A 77 -10.99 -6.66 5.16
C ILE A 77 -10.32 -5.73 4.13
N PRO A 78 -8.99 -5.71 4.04
CA PRO A 78 -8.28 -5.03 2.96
C PRO A 78 -8.65 -5.59 1.58
N ASP A 79 -8.88 -4.72 0.60
CA ASP A 79 -9.13 -5.11 -0.80
C ASP A 79 -7.84 -5.13 -1.66
N GLY A 80 -6.74 -4.64 -1.11
CA GLY A 80 -5.43 -4.57 -1.76
C GLY A 80 -5.03 -3.16 -2.23
N ASP A 81 -5.97 -2.21 -2.27
CA ASP A 81 -5.67 -0.80 -2.48
C ASP A 81 -5.25 -0.14 -1.14
N GLN A 82 -4.59 1.02 -1.24
CA GLN A 82 -4.17 1.83 -0.10
C GLN A 82 -4.63 3.28 -0.25
N GLU A 83 -5.24 3.78 0.83
CA GLU A 83 -5.45 5.18 1.11
C GLU A 83 -4.21 5.76 1.81
N GLY A 84 -4.11 7.09 1.83
CA GLY A 84 -3.00 7.78 2.49
C GLY A 84 -3.43 9.07 3.18
N PHE A 85 -2.61 9.51 4.12
CA PHE A 85 -2.66 10.86 4.67
C PHE A 85 -1.28 11.50 4.57
N LYS A 86 -1.19 12.64 3.89
CA LYS A 86 0.05 13.40 3.74
C LYS A 86 0.01 14.69 4.53
N TRP A 87 1.11 15.05 5.20
CA TRP A 87 1.16 16.28 5.98
C TRP A 87 1.38 17.49 5.08
N GLU A 88 0.37 18.37 5.00
CA GLU A 88 0.38 19.59 4.19
C GLU A 88 -0.29 20.72 4.96
N ASN A 89 0.36 21.89 5.03
CA ASN A 89 -0.19 23.10 5.65
C ASN A 89 -0.75 22.89 7.08
N GLY A 90 -0.07 22.07 7.88
CA GLY A 90 -0.47 21.77 9.26
C GLY A 90 -1.61 20.76 9.40
N LYS A 91 -1.93 20.01 8.34
CA LYS A 91 -3.00 19.00 8.31
C LYS A 91 -2.54 17.72 7.63
N TRP A 92 -3.06 16.60 8.08
CA TRP A 92 -3.05 15.32 7.38
C TRP A 92 -4.13 15.32 6.30
N VAL A 93 -3.74 15.58 5.06
CA VAL A 93 -4.65 15.62 3.90
C VAL A 93 -4.80 14.21 3.32
N HIS A 94 -6.06 13.77 3.18
CA HIS A 94 -6.41 12.46 2.66
C HIS A 94 -6.07 12.30 1.16
N ILE A 95 -5.66 11.09 0.80
CA ILE A 95 -5.37 10.63 -0.55
C ILE A 95 -6.13 9.32 -0.74
N ASP A 96 -7.19 9.36 -1.53
CA ASP A 96 -8.11 8.24 -1.76
C ASP A 96 -7.43 7.01 -2.37
N LYS A 97 -6.47 7.23 -3.28
CA LYS A 97 -5.72 6.14 -3.90
C LYS A 97 -4.25 6.52 -4.08
N VAL A 98 -3.39 5.96 -3.23
CA VAL A 98 -1.95 6.28 -3.20
C VAL A 98 -1.23 5.71 -4.43
N PHE A 99 -1.54 4.46 -4.80
CA PHE A 99 -0.92 3.79 -5.93
C PHE A 99 -1.89 3.66 -7.10
N THR A 100 -1.52 4.24 -8.24
CA THR A 100 -2.36 4.34 -9.43
C THR A 100 -1.72 3.70 -10.64
N LEU A 101 -0.98 2.60 -10.47
CA LEU A 101 -0.30 1.92 -11.57
C LEU A 101 -1.30 1.65 -12.71
N LYS A 102 -1.17 2.42 -13.78
CA LYS A 102 -1.87 2.23 -15.04
C LYS A 102 -0.83 1.78 -16.03
N LEU A 103 -0.95 0.55 -16.51
CA LEU A 103 -0.22 0.14 -17.70
C LEU A 103 -0.81 0.92 -18.88
N GLU A 104 0.04 1.50 -19.72
CA GLU A 104 -0.43 2.03 -21.00
C GLU A 104 -0.96 0.88 -21.86
N ASP A 105 -1.91 1.19 -22.75
CA ASP A 105 -2.43 0.20 -23.71
C ASP A 105 -1.27 -0.42 -24.49
N GLY A 106 -1.17 -1.75 -24.44
CA GLY A 106 -0.09 -2.51 -25.07
C GLY A 106 1.14 -2.78 -24.20
N GLN A 107 1.20 -2.24 -22.98
CA GLN A 107 2.26 -2.56 -22.00
C GLN A 107 1.88 -3.71 -21.04
N ALA A 108 0.80 -4.44 -21.31
CA ALA A 108 0.50 -5.67 -20.58
C ALA A 108 1.70 -6.63 -20.66
N PRO A 109 2.13 -7.25 -19.55
CA PRO A 109 3.21 -8.23 -19.58
C PRO A 109 2.87 -9.36 -20.56
N VAL A 110 3.50 -9.35 -21.72
CA VAL A 110 3.43 -10.48 -22.65
C VAL A 110 4.41 -11.55 -22.18
N GLY A 111 3.97 -12.81 -22.21
CA GLY A 111 4.87 -13.91 -21.95
C GLY A 111 6.04 -13.88 -22.94
N ASP A 112 7.24 -14.26 -22.48
CA ASP A 112 8.41 -14.47 -23.35
C ASP A 112 8.63 -15.99 -23.53
N PRO A 113 7.83 -16.65 -24.40
CA PRO A 113 7.90 -18.09 -24.56
C PRO A 113 9.25 -18.52 -25.15
N LEU A 114 9.74 -19.65 -24.65
CA LEU A 114 10.95 -20.32 -25.15
C LEU A 114 10.70 -21.06 -26.48
N MET A 115 9.42 -21.31 -26.79
CA MET A 115 8.98 -21.99 -28.00
C MET A 115 8.31 -20.99 -28.96
N ASP A 116 8.46 -21.22 -30.26
CA ASP A 116 7.64 -20.55 -31.27
C ASP A 116 6.19 -21.11 -31.29
N PRO A 117 5.24 -20.47 -31.99
CA PRO A 117 3.86 -20.97 -32.10
C PRO A 117 3.73 -22.36 -32.74
N LYS A 118 4.77 -22.87 -33.40
CA LYS A 118 4.84 -24.20 -33.99
C LYS A 118 5.47 -25.23 -33.04
N GLY A 119 5.86 -24.83 -31.84
CA GLY A 119 6.46 -25.68 -30.82
C GLY A 119 7.99 -25.86 -30.93
N ASN A 120 8.67 -25.13 -31.80
CA ASN A 120 10.13 -25.22 -31.94
C ASN A 120 10.84 -24.39 -30.88
N LYS A 121 11.92 -24.93 -30.32
CA LYS A 121 12.77 -24.24 -29.35
C LYS A 121 13.53 -23.09 -29.99
N ASN A 122 13.48 -21.92 -29.38
CA ASN A 122 14.41 -20.84 -29.72
C ASN A 122 15.71 -21.01 -28.93
N GLU A 123 16.69 -21.70 -29.52
CA GLU A 123 17.97 -22.03 -28.87
C GLU A 123 18.77 -20.79 -28.46
N GLN A 124 18.70 -19.70 -29.23
CA GLN A 124 19.36 -18.44 -28.89
C GLN A 124 18.76 -17.81 -27.63
N LYS A 125 17.42 -17.77 -27.53
CA LYS A 125 16.73 -17.30 -26.31
C LYS A 125 17.02 -18.21 -25.13
N LEU A 126 17.07 -19.52 -25.34
CA LEU A 126 17.38 -20.48 -24.29
C LEU A 126 18.81 -20.26 -23.76
N GLN A 127 19.78 -20.10 -24.64
CA GLN A 127 21.18 -19.83 -24.27
C GLN A 127 21.31 -18.51 -23.49
N GLN A 128 20.69 -17.44 -23.97
CA GLN A 128 20.69 -16.14 -23.28
C GLN A 128 20.08 -16.22 -21.87
N LYS A 129 18.97 -16.96 -21.68
CA LYS A 129 18.37 -17.16 -20.34
C LYS A 129 19.27 -17.99 -19.44
N THR A 130 19.90 -19.04 -19.97
CA THR A 130 20.87 -19.86 -19.25
C THR A 130 22.06 -19.01 -18.78
N ASP A 131 22.64 -18.20 -19.66
CA ASP A 131 23.79 -17.36 -19.33
C ASP A 131 23.42 -16.29 -18.29
N LYS A 132 22.26 -15.66 -18.42
CA LYS A 132 21.75 -14.69 -17.43
C LYS A 132 21.56 -15.32 -16.04
N ASN A 133 21.09 -16.57 -15.97
CA ASN A 133 20.92 -17.28 -14.71
C ASN A 133 22.27 -17.64 -14.08
N LYS A 134 23.26 -18.06 -14.89
CA LYS A 134 24.63 -18.33 -14.42
C LYS A 134 25.29 -17.07 -13.82
N THR A 135 25.14 -15.92 -14.48
CA THR A 135 25.69 -14.65 -13.97
C THR A 135 25.04 -14.22 -12.65
N LYS A 136 23.74 -14.54 -12.46
CA LYS A 136 23.05 -14.30 -11.19
C LYS A 136 23.49 -15.23 -10.06
N GLU A 137 23.87 -16.47 -10.36
CA GLU A 137 24.39 -17.41 -9.36
C GLU A 137 25.78 -17.04 -8.85
N GLY A 138 26.64 -16.49 -9.72
CA GLY A 138 27.97 -15.99 -9.32
C GLY A 138 27.95 -14.79 -8.35
N ASN A 139 26.80 -14.09 -8.25
CA ASN A 139 26.61 -12.92 -7.38
C ASN A 139 25.70 -13.21 -6.16
N ARG A 140 25.33 -14.47 -5.90
CA ARG A 140 24.62 -14.82 -4.66
C ARG A 140 25.64 -14.91 -3.52
N PRO A 141 25.51 -14.12 -2.43
CA PRO A 141 26.28 -14.40 -1.23
C PRO A 141 25.94 -15.81 -0.73
N SER A 142 26.97 -16.55 -0.31
CA SER A 142 26.81 -17.89 0.26
C SER A 142 25.84 -17.86 1.44
N LEU A 143 24.71 -18.54 1.32
CA LEU A 143 23.82 -18.80 2.44
C LEU A 143 24.50 -19.85 3.34
N ASN A 144 25.05 -19.39 4.47
CA ASN A 144 25.50 -20.27 5.55
C ASN A 144 24.26 -20.79 6.27
N TYR A 145 24.01 -22.09 6.20
CA TYR A 145 22.94 -22.77 6.91
C TYR A 145 23.40 -23.33 8.26
N ASP A 146 24.25 -22.60 8.97
CA ASP A 146 24.61 -22.90 10.35
C ASP A 146 23.96 -21.86 11.28
N ASN A 147 22.74 -22.17 11.72
CA ASN A 147 22.12 -21.75 12.99
C ASN A 147 20.80 -22.50 13.20
#